data_AF-A0A1Z8XY84-F1
#
_entry.id   AF-A0A1Z8XY84-F1
#
_cell.length_a   1.000
_cell.length_b   1.000
_cell.length_c   1.000
_cell.angle_alpha   90.00
_cell.angle_beta   90.00
_cell.angle_gamma   90.00
#
_symmetry.space_group_name_H-M   'P 1'
#
loop_
_entity.id
_entity.type
_entity.pdbx_description
1 polymer ?
#
loop_
_entity_poly.entity_id
_entity_poly.type
_entity_poly.pdbx_seq_one_letter_code
_entity_poly.pdbx_strand_id
1 'polypeptide(L)'
;MDRKYAKKGMVLVGAEVQRSDDDKIKEVIDEHGLKFTVTKGIAGPSLSNAIPHMAVFDVKGDLVFKGHPNQAEKAIKTALKDVKEDSSTTEEPSIFTKPKYLIDERIWTNDQGKKLEAALVSLEGSTGNFRFSNGRKFSYDITKLSVEDQTLIKNKSNKKGDLEEEEEEEEEEEDDRFEF
;
A
#
# COMPACT_ATOMS: atom_id res chain seq x y z
N MET A 1 -2.48 -17.58 -15.60
CA MET A 1 -2.26 -16.12 -15.76
C MET A 1 -1.76 -15.53 -14.46
N ASP A 2 -2.55 -15.59 -13.40
CA ASP A 2 -2.24 -15.08 -12.05
C ASP A 2 -0.84 -15.46 -11.53
N ARG A 3 -0.59 -16.74 -11.21
CA ARG A 3 0.71 -17.22 -10.67
C ARG A 3 1.96 -16.81 -11.48
N LYS A 4 1.83 -16.60 -12.79
CA LYS A 4 2.95 -16.27 -13.68
C LYS A 4 3.30 -14.78 -13.65
N TYR A 5 2.30 -13.92 -13.54
CA TYR A 5 2.47 -12.47 -13.64
C TYR A 5 2.26 -11.74 -12.30
N ALA A 6 1.77 -12.41 -11.26
CA ALA A 6 1.69 -11.88 -9.90
C ALA A 6 3.05 -11.40 -9.40
N LYS A 7 4.11 -12.17 -9.65
CA LYS A 7 5.50 -11.79 -9.32
C LYS A 7 6.01 -10.54 -10.06
N LYS A 8 5.32 -10.14 -11.13
CA LYS A 8 5.64 -8.96 -11.94
C LYS A 8 4.74 -7.75 -11.62
N GLY A 9 4.03 -7.80 -10.48
CA GLY A 9 3.12 -6.73 -10.06
C GLY A 9 1.73 -6.78 -10.71
N MET A 10 1.38 -7.85 -11.44
CA MET A 10 0.04 -7.99 -11.99
C MET A 10 -0.95 -8.43 -10.91
N VAL A 11 -2.02 -7.66 -10.71
CA VAL A 11 -3.15 -8.03 -9.85
C VAL A 11 -4.28 -8.57 -10.72
N LEU A 12 -4.83 -9.73 -10.34
CA LEU A 12 -6.02 -10.31 -10.98
C LEU A 12 -7.22 -10.19 -10.04
N VAL A 13 -8.35 -9.73 -10.57
CA VAL A 13 -9.62 -9.69 -9.85
C VAL A 13 -10.67 -10.46 -10.65
N GLY A 14 -11.28 -11.45 -10.02
CA GLY A 14 -12.37 -12.24 -10.57
C GLY A 14 -13.71 -11.53 -10.37
N ALA A 15 -14.32 -11.10 -11.48
CA ALA A 15 -15.63 -10.48 -11.47
C ALA A 15 -16.73 -11.55 -11.62
N GLU A 16 -17.45 -11.86 -10.54
CA GLU A 16 -18.66 -12.68 -10.63
C GLU A 16 -19.82 -11.79 -11.07
N VAL A 17 -20.44 -12.11 -12.21
CA VAL A 17 -21.57 -11.35 -12.75
C VAL A 17 -22.82 -12.23 -12.97
N GLN A 18 -22.71 -13.52 -12.64
CA GLN A 18 -23.82 -14.47 -12.74
C GLN A 18 -24.79 -14.38 -11.56
N ARG A 19 -24.48 -13.55 -10.54
CA ARG A 19 -25.30 -13.31 -9.34
C ARG A 19 -25.53 -14.58 -8.53
N SER A 20 -24.52 -15.43 -8.48
CA SER A 20 -24.53 -16.67 -7.69
C SER A 20 -24.55 -16.37 -6.19
N ASP A 21 -24.97 -17.37 -5.41
CA ASP A 21 -24.92 -17.33 -3.95
C ASP A 21 -23.47 -17.33 -3.46
N ASP A 22 -23.20 -16.63 -2.36
CA ASP A 22 -21.84 -16.44 -1.83
C ASP A 22 -21.20 -17.78 -1.43
N ASP A 23 -22.01 -18.75 -0.98
CA ASP A 23 -21.53 -20.07 -0.58
C ASP A 23 -21.06 -20.90 -1.78
N LYS A 24 -21.76 -20.81 -2.93
CA LYS A 24 -21.34 -21.47 -4.18
C LYS A 24 -20.09 -20.83 -4.75
N ILE A 25 -19.94 -19.51 -4.60
CA ILE A 25 -18.73 -18.80 -5.02
C ILE A 25 -17.52 -19.29 -4.21
N LYS A 26 -17.68 -19.45 -2.89
CA LYS A 26 -16.62 -19.99 -2.01
C LYS A 26 -16.27 -21.43 -2.36
N GLU A 27 -17.27 -22.29 -2.58
CA GLU A 27 -17.05 -23.68 -3.00
C GLU A 27 -16.18 -23.77 -4.25
N VAL A 28 -16.49 -22.97 -5.28
CA VAL A 28 -15.74 -22.94 -6.55
C VAL A 28 -14.33 -22.35 -6.35
N ILE A 29 -14.17 -21.38 -5.44
CA ILE A 29 -12.86 -20.81 -5.09
C ILE A 29 -11.97 -21.89 -4.45
N ASP A 30 -12.53 -22.66 -3.52
CA ASP A 30 -11.82 -23.72 -2.80
C ASP A 30 -11.52 -24.92 -3.73
N GLU A 31 -12.49 -25.34 -4.56
CA GLU A 31 -12.34 -26.44 -5.52
C GLU A 31 -11.21 -26.17 -6.53
N HIS A 32 -11.13 -24.94 -7.05
CA HIS A 32 -10.10 -24.56 -8.02
C HIS A 32 -8.83 -23.96 -7.41
N GLY A 33 -8.78 -23.83 -6.08
CA GLY A 33 -7.65 -23.24 -5.36
C GLY A 33 -7.30 -21.84 -5.88
N LEU A 34 -8.32 -21.01 -6.09
CA LEU A 34 -8.16 -19.64 -6.58
C LEU A 34 -7.52 -18.78 -5.48
N LYS A 35 -6.38 -18.16 -5.80
CA LYS A 35 -5.62 -17.32 -4.86
C LYS A 35 -5.83 -15.82 -5.05
N PHE A 36 -6.59 -15.45 -6.07
CA PHE A 36 -6.85 -14.06 -6.43
C PHE A 36 -8.22 -13.63 -5.90
N THR A 37 -8.39 -12.33 -5.68
CA THR A 37 -9.62 -11.76 -5.13
C THR A 37 -10.80 -11.95 -6.09
N VAL A 38 -11.93 -12.41 -5.56
CA VAL A 38 -13.20 -12.51 -6.30
C VAL A 38 -14.21 -11.53 -5.72
N THR A 39 -14.86 -10.75 -6.58
CA THR A 39 -15.88 -9.77 -6.17
C THR A 39 -17.24 -10.13 -6.77
N LYS A 40 -18.29 -9.90 -5.98
CA LYS A 40 -19.68 -10.08 -6.41
C LYS A 40 -20.19 -8.84 -7.13
N GLY A 41 -20.49 -8.99 -8.41
CA GLY A 41 -20.85 -7.90 -9.30
C GLY A 41 -19.66 -6.98 -9.59
N ILE A 42 -19.73 -6.30 -10.74
CA ILE A 42 -18.85 -5.17 -11.03
C ILE A 42 -19.67 -4.03 -11.64
N ALA A 43 -19.33 -2.80 -11.28
CA ALA A 43 -19.68 -1.61 -12.03
C ALA A 43 -18.42 -1.18 -12.80
N GLY A 44 -18.24 -1.75 -13.99
CA GLY A 44 -17.04 -1.58 -14.81
C GLY A 44 -17.36 -1.19 -16.25
N PRO A 45 -16.34 -1.01 -17.11
CA PRO A 45 -16.56 -0.82 -18.54
C PRO A 45 -17.48 -1.93 -19.05
N SER A 46 -18.40 -1.60 -19.96
CA SER A 46 -19.37 -2.57 -20.51
C SER A 46 -18.62 -3.76 -21.11
N LEU A 47 -18.46 -4.80 -20.30
CA LEU A 47 -17.98 -6.11 -20.72
C LEU A 47 -19.16 -6.75 -21.45
N SER A 48 -18.90 -7.35 -22.60
CA SER A 48 -19.98 -7.94 -23.40
C SER A 48 -20.81 -8.94 -22.57
N ASN A 49 -22.07 -9.16 -22.94
CA ASN A 49 -22.94 -10.15 -22.27
C ASN A 49 -22.48 -11.62 -22.40
N ALA A 50 -21.38 -11.88 -23.12
CA ALA A 50 -20.78 -13.21 -23.25
C ALA A 50 -19.66 -13.42 -22.22
N ILE A 51 -19.78 -14.50 -21.45
CA ILE A 51 -18.79 -14.98 -20.48
C ILE A 51 -17.97 -16.10 -21.15
N PRO A 52 -16.64 -16.17 -20.98
CA PRO A 52 -15.80 -15.32 -20.12
C PRO A 52 -15.31 -14.05 -20.82
N HIS A 53 -15.24 -12.96 -20.06
CA HIS A 53 -14.73 -11.66 -20.52
C HIS A 53 -13.67 -11.12 -19.56
N MET A 54 -12.69 -10.40 -20.11
CA MET A 54 -11.57 -9.82 -19.39
C MET A 54 -11.38 -8.36 -19.81
N ALA A 55 -11.05 -7.52 -18.85
CA ALA A 55 -10.51 -6.19 -19.06
C ALA A 55 -9.10 -6.14 -18.48
N VAL A 56 -8.18 -5.49 -19.18
CA VAL A 56 -6.81 -5.26 -18.70
C VAL A 56 -6.61 -3.76 -18.64
N PHE A 57 -6.13 -3.30 -17.48
CA PHE A 57 -5.73 -1.93 -17.24
C PHE A 57 -4.21 -1.87 -17.16
N ASP A 58 -3.61 -0.80 -17.66
CA ASP A 58 -2.17 -0.55 -17.49
C ASP A 58 -1.85 0.06 -16.11
N VAL A 59 -0.58 0.37 -15.89
CA VAL A 59 -0.10 1.02 -14.64
C VAL A 59 -0.67 2.43 -14.42
N LYS A 60 -1.18 3.08 -15.46
CA LYS A 60 -1.82 4.41 -15.39
C LYS A 60 -3.31 4.30 -15.10
N GLY A 61 -3.88 3.10 -15.14
CA GLY A 61 -5.30 2.86 -15.01
C GLY A 61 -6.07 2.97 -16.33
N ASP A 62 -5.37 3.06 -17.47
CA ASP A 62 -5.99 3.12 -18.78
C ASP A 62 -6.40 1.72 -19.26
N LEU A 63 -7.59 1.61 -19.86
CA LEU A 63 -8.10 0.35 -20.39
C LEU A 63 -7.35 -0.02 -21.68
N VAL A 64 -6.42 -0.96 -21.59
CA VAL A 64 -5.60 -1.42 -22.73
C VAL A 64 -6.17 -2.62 -23.48
N PHE A 65 -7.07 -3.38 -22.85
CA PHE A 65 -7.73 -4.51 -23.49
C PHE A 65 -9.13 -4.77 -22.93
N LYS A 66 -10.03 -5.18 -23.83
CA LYS A 66 -11.35 -5.72 -23.49
C LYS A 66 -11.67 -6.87 -24.44
N GLY A 67 -12.12 -8.02 -23.92
CA GLY A 67 -12.58 -9.14 -24.74
C GLY A 67 -12.37 -10.50 -24.07
N HIS A 68 -12.25 -11.55 -24.89
CA HIS A 68 -12.08 -12.90 -24.39
C HIS A 68 -10.68 -13.12 -23.76
N PRO A 69 -10.55 -13.82 -22.61
CA PRO A 69 -9.29 -14.04 -21.91
C PRO A 69 -8.13 -14.56 -22.77
N ASN A 70 -8.42 -15.43 -23.75
CA ASN A 70 -7.40 -15.99 -24.65
C ASN A 70 -6.67 -14.93 -25.51
N GLN A 71 -7.28 -13.76 -25.73
CA GLN A 71 -6.68 -12.68 -26.53
C GLN A 71 -5.92 -11.66 -25.66
N ALA A 72 -6.08 -11.72 -24.34
CA ALA A 72 -5.53 -10.73 -23.41
C ALA A 72 -4.01 -10.85 -23.21
N GLU A 73 -3.40 -12.00 -23.50
CA GLU A 73 -2.00 -12.25 -23.13
C GLU A 73 -1.01 -11.27 -23.78
N LYS A 74 -1.28 -10.83 -25.01
CA LYS A 74 -0.46 -9.82 -25.69
C LYS A 74 -0.54 -8.46 -25.02
N ALA A 75 -1.74 -8.04 -24.62
CA ALA A 75 -1.96 -6.79 -23.92
C ALA A 75 -1.30 -6.80 -22.54
N ILE A 76 -1.45 -7.89 -21.78
CA ILE A 76 -0.80 -8.07 -20.47
C ILE A 76 0.72 -7.98 -20.61
N LYS A 77 1.32 -8.69 -21.58
CA LYS A 77 2.78 -8.61 -21.82
C LYS A 77 3.25 -7.23 -22.22
N THR A 78 2.40 -6.44 -22.88
CA THR A 78 2.75 -5.07 -23.29
C THR A 78 2.70 -4.13 -22.08
N ALA A 79 1.60 -4.17 -21.31
CA ALA A 79 1.47 -3.37 -20.08
C ALA A 79 2.54 -3.69 -19.03
N LEU A 80 2.96 -4.95 -18.93
CA LEU A 80 4.03 -5.36 -18.01
C LEU A 80 5.45 -4.97 -18.46
N LYS A 81 5.65 -4.55 -19.71
CA LYS A 81 6.96 -4.04 -20.16
C LYS A 81 7.21 -2.61 -19.70
N ASP A 82 6.14 -1.84 -19.51
CA ASP A 82 6.22 -0.46 -19.02
C ASP A 82 6.55 -0.42 -17.52
N VAL A 83 6.37 -1.55 -16.82
CA VAL A 83 6.94 -1.80 -15.50
C VAL A 83 8.43 -2.07 -15.67
N LYS A 84 9.25 -1.02 -15.72
CA LYS A 84 10.71 -1.17 -15.63
C LYS A 84 11.03 -1.93 -14.35
N GLU A 85 11.93 -2.91 -14.47
CA GLU A 85 12.56 -3.62 -13.35
C GLU A 85 13.45 -2.65 -12.57
N ASP A 86 12.85 -1.70 -11.87
CA ASP A 86 13.51 -1.05 -10.74
C ASP A 86 13.37 -2.02 -9.56
N SER A 87 14.38 -2.88 -9.44
CA SER A 87 14.64 -3.71 -8.27
C SER A 87 15.07 -2.83 -7.09
N SER A 88 14.22 -1.92 -6.64
CA SER A 88 14.38 -1.28 -5.34
C SER A 88 13.21 -1.70 -4.48
N THR A 89 13.47 -2.66 -3.60
CA THR A 89 12.83 -2.88 -2.30
C THR A 89 11.56 -2.05 -2.11
N THR A 90 10.46 -2.52 -2.67
CA THR A 90 9.16 -1.91 -2.43
C THR A 90 8.44 -2.87 -1.51
N GLU A 91 8.60 -2.59 -0.22
CA GLU A 91 7.70 -3.04 0.83
C GLU A 91 6.27 -3.00 0.27
N GLU A 92 5.60 -4.15 0.29
CA GLU A 92 4.20 -4.26 -0.12
C GLU A 92 3.41 -3.10 0.52
N PRO A 93 2.59 -2.33 -0.23
CA PRO A 93 1.62 -1.47 0.40
C PRO A 93 0.54 -2.39 0.97
N SER A 94 0.85 -3.02 2.11
CA SER A 94 -0.14 -3.70 2.91
C SER A 94 -1.18 -2.63 3.24
N ILE A 95 -2.41 -2.90 2.83
CA ILE A 95 -3.60 -2.15 3.25
C ILE A 95 -3.78 -2.13 4.78
N PHE A 96 -2.95 -2.89 5.52
CA PHE A 96 -2.83 -2.90 6.97
C PHE A 96 -1.51 -2.33 7.51
N THR A 97 -0.57 -1.89 6.67
CA THR A 97 0.64 -1.20 7.14
C THR A 97 0.25 0.20 7.60
N LYS A 98 0.39 0.45 8.90
CA LYS A 98 0.27 1.80 9.47
C LYS A 98 1.16 2.74 8.62
N PRO A 99 0.65 3.89 8.15
CA PRO A 99 1.46 4.76 7.29
C PRO A 99 2.75 5.09 8.02
N LYS A 100 3.90 4.81 7.41
CA LYS A 100 5.22 5.13 7.97
C LYS A 100 5.32 6.65 8.06
N TYR A 101 4.98 7.20 9.22
CA TYR A 101 5.05 8.63 9.46
C TYR A 101 6.52 9.02 9.64
N LEU A 102 6.89 10.20 9.14
CA LEU A 102 8.21 10.78 9.46
C LEU A 102 8.28 11.05 10.96
N ILE A 103 7.16 11.46 11.55
CA ILE A 103 6.99 11.69 12.98
C ILE A 103 5.61 11.18 13.36
N ASP A 104 5.56 10.28 14.34
CA ASP A 104 4.31 9.78 14.91
C ASP A 104 3.45 10.92 15.47
N GLU A 105 2.18 10.60 15.71
CA GLU A 105 1.19 11.56 16.17
C GLU A 105 1.66 12.28 17.44
N ARG A 106 1.78 13.61 17.33
CA ARG A 106 2.20 14.49 18.43
C ARG A 106 1.36 15.76 18.43
N ILE A 107 1.28 16.37 19.61
CA ILE A 107 0.72 17.70 19.80
C ILE A 107 1.75 18.75 19.37
N TRP A 108 1.53 19.32 18.18
CA TRP A 108 2.27 20.44 17.63
C TRP A 108 1.74 21.75 18.21
N THR A 109 2.63 22.67 18.58
CA THR A 109 2.23 24.01 19.03
C THR A 109 2.54 25.03 17.95
N ASN A 110 1.51 25.73 17.45
CA ASN A 110 1.72 26.81 16.49
C ASN A 110 2.17 28.12 17.17
N ASP A 111 2.63 29.06 16.36
CA ASP A 111 3.01 30.43 16.74
C ASP A 111 1.90 31.22 17.48
N GLN A 112 0.63 30.81 17.30
CA GLN A 112 -0.53 31.36 18.01
C GLN A 112 -0.87 30.64 19.32
N GLY A 113 -0.05 29.67 19.77
CA GLY A 113 -0.27 28.88 20.97
C GLY A 113 -1.39 27.84 20.87
N LYS A 114 -1.94 27.60 19.67
CA LYS A 114 -2.92 26.54 19.42
C LYS A 114 -2.22 25.20 19.27
N LYS A 115 -2.79 24.21 19.96
CA LYS A 115 -2.34 22.82 19.95
C LYS A 115 -3.01 22.09 18.79
N LEU A 116 -2.21 21.40 17.99
CA LEU A 116 -2.64 20.62 16.83
C LEU A 116 -2.12 19.20 16.99
N GLU A 117 -2.99 18.22 17.13
CA GLU A 117 -2.61 16.81 17.24
C GLU A 117 -2.54 16.19 15.84
N ALA A 118 -1.34 15.88 15.36
CA ALA A 118 -1.16 15.31 14.02
C ALA A 118 0.15 14.52 13.91
N ALA A 119 0.21 13.60 12.96
CA ALA A 119 1.43 12.93 12.52
C ALA A 119 2.03 13.67 11.31
N LEU A 120 3.36 13.80 11.25
CA LEU A 120 4.03 14.36 10.07
C LEU A 120 4.28 13.24 9.06
N VAL A 121 3.69 13.36 7.87
CA VAL A 121 3.78 12.37 6.79
C VAL A 121 5.01 12.62 5.92
N SER A 122 5.24 13.86 5.50
CA SER A 122 6.39 14.24 4.69
C SER A 122 6.74 15.72 4.86
N LEU A 123 7.98 16.08 4.59
CA LEU A 123 8.45 17.47 4.57
C LEU A 123 8.88 17.81 3.14
N GLU A 124 8.29 18.86 2.58
CA GLU A 124 8.63 19.38 1.26
C GLU A 124 9.14 20.83 1.43
N GLY A 125 10.46 20.96 1.55
CA GLY A 125 11.11 22.23 1.83
C GLY A 125 10.69 22.83 3.18
N SER A 126 9.92 23.92 3.15
CA SER A 126 9.36 24.59 4.33
C SER A 126 7.94 24.13 4.69
N THR A 127 7.30 23.28 3.89
CA THR A 127 5.92 22.86 4.12
C THR A 127 5.88 21.39 4.55
N GLY A 128 5.34 21.13 5.74
CA GLY A 128 5.06 19.79 6.24
C GLY A 128 3.67 19.31 5.84
N ASN A 129 3.57 18.08 5.33
CA ASN A 129 2.30 17.40 5.12
C ASN A 129 1.95 16.63 6.39
N PHE A 130 0.96 17.12 7.12
CA PHE A 130 0.48 16.54 8.38
C PHE A 130 -0.79 15.72 8.15
N ARG A 131 -1.01 14.73 9.00
CA ARG A 131 -2.21 13.90 9.04
C ARG A 131 -2.77 13.88 10.45
N PHE A 132 -4.03 14.28 10.61
CA PHE A 132 -4.78 14.15 11.86
C PHE A 132 -5.13 12.68 12.14
N SER A 133 -5.40 12.33 13.41
CA SER A 133 -6.02 11.04 13.81
C SER A 133 -7.27 10.68 13.00
N ASN A 134 -8.08 11.68 12.63
CA ASN A 134 -9.28 11.49 11.79
C ASN A 134 -8.98 11.15 10.32
N GLY A 135 -7.72 11.03 9.92
CA GLY A 135 -7.29 10.69 8.57
C GLY A 135 -7.21 11.85 7.58
N ARG A 136 -7.64 13.06 7.96
CA ARG A 136 -7.51 14.24 7.10
C ARG A 136 -6.05 14.67 7.01
N LYS A 137 -5.59 14.91 5.78
CA LYS A 137 -4.26 15.44 5.50
C LYS A 137 -4.35 16.95 5.29
N PHE A 138 -3.37 17.69 5.79
CA PHE A 138 -3.24 19.12 5.56
C PHE A 138 -1.77 19.52 5.45
N SER A 139 -1.50 20.51 4.61
CA SER A 139 -0.16 21.06 4.45
C SER A 139 -0.03 22.30 5.33
N TYR A 140 1.04 22.36 6.12
CA TYR A 140 1.30 23.47 7.03
C TYR A 140 2.77 23.86 7.00
N ASP A 141 3.03 25.16 7.04
CA ASP A 141 4.38 25.70 7.04
C ASP A 141 5.04 25.44 8.40
N ILE A 142 6.15 24.70 8.40
CA ILE A 142 6.84 24.34 9.65
C ILE A 142 7.44 25.56 10.33
N THR A 143 7.68 26.68 9.61
CA THR A 143 8.20 27.91 10.22
C THR A 143 7.21 28.58 11.16
N LYS A 144 5.93 28.20 11.10
CA LYS A 144 4.85 28.68 11.98
C LYS A 144 4.61 27.77 13.18
N LEU A 145 5.43 26.73 13.35
CA LEU A 145 5.45 25.90 14.55
C LEU A 145 6.44 26.45 15.57
N SER A 146 6.33 26.00 16.82
CA SER A 146 7.29 26.31 17.88
C SER A 146 8.73 25.98 17.44
N VAL A 147 9.71 26.73 17.94
CA VAL A 147 11.14 26.53 17.65
C VAL A 147 11.58 25.11 18.04
N GLU A 148 11.01 24.56 19.11
CA GLU A 148 11.24 23.18 19.56
C GLU A 148 10.74 22.14 18.55
N ASP A 149 9.55 22.37 17.98
CA ASP A 149 8.96 21.48 16.98
C ASP A 149 9.71 21.60 15.64
N GLN A 150 10.19 22.80 15.29
CA GLN A 150 11.01 23.04 14.09
C GLN A 150 12.35 22.30 14.13
N THR A 151 13.04 22.29 15.27
CA THR A 151 14.31 21.58 15.41
C THR A 151 14.10 20.07 15.37
N LEU A 152 13.00 19.57 15.91
CA LEU A 152 12.66 18.16 15.89
C LEU A 152 12.36 17.66 14.47
N ILE A 153 11.62 18.42 13.68
CA ILE A 153 11.38 18.11 12.26
C ILE A 153 12.69 18.11 11.47
N LYS A 154 13.55 19.12 11.68
CA LYS A 154 14.86 19.20 11.02
C LYS A 154 15.75 18.02 11.42
N ASN A 155 15.83 17.68 12.69
CA ASN A 155 16.62 16.56 13.19
C ASN A 155 16.15 15.23 12.62
N LYS A 156 14.83 14.94 12.62
CA LYS A 156 14.31 13.69 12.02
C LYS A 156 14.42 13.66 10.50
N SER A 157 14.32 14.80 9.82
CA SER A 157 14.58 14.88 8.37
C SER A 157 16.04 14.60 8.03
N ASN A 158 16.98 14.98 8.90
CA ASN A 158 18.42 14.78 8.71
C ASN A 158 18.90 13.41 9.20
N LYS A 159 18.22 12.81 10.19
CA LYS A 159 18.55 11.49 10.76
C LYS A 159 18.04 10.30 9.93
N LYS A 160 17.31 10.55 8.83
CA LYS A 160 16.93 9.50 7.87
C LYS A 160 18.11 9.02 6.99
N GLY A 161 19.32 9.50 7.24
CA GLY A 161 20.56 9.00 6.65
C GLY A 161 21.30 7.94 7.49
N ASP A 162 21.05 7.81 8.80
CA ASP A 162 21.86 6.95 9.70
C ASP A 162 21.03 6.46 10.92
N LEU A 163 19.98 5.67 10.69
CA LEU A 163 19.25 4.96 11.75
C LEU A 163 18.69 3.62 11.21
N GLU A 164 19.60 2.78 10.75
CA GLU A 164 19.52 1.35 11.02
C GLU A 164 20.46 1.10 12.21
N GLU A 165 20.06 0.23 13.13
CA GLU A 165 20.72 -0.06 14.41
C GLU A 165 20.34 0.88 15.56
N GLU A 166 19.23 0.58 16.21
CA GLU A 166 19.17 0.36 17.66
C GLU A 166 17.72 -0.06 17.99
N GLU A 167 17.54 -1.34 18.31
CA GLU A 167 16.60 -1.88 19.30
C GLU A 167 16.49 -3.40 19.10
N GLU A 168 17.31 -4.17 19.81
CA GLU A 168 16.93 -5.46 20.40
C GLU A 168 17.75 -5.63 21.69
N GLU A 169 17.30 -4.96 22.75
CA GLU A 169 17.39 -5.52 24.11
C GLU A 169 16.01 -6.14 24.39
N GLU A 170 15.94 -7.44 24.61
CA GLU A 170 15.37 -7.98 25.86
C GLU A 170 15.59 -9.50 25.99
N GLU A 171 16.09 -9.83 27.18
CA GLU A 171 16.15 -11.07 27.95
C GLU A 171 15.39 -12.33 27.48
N GLU A 172 16.07 -13.47 27.55
CA GLU A 172 15.50 -14.69 28.17
C GLU A 172 16.60 -15.40 28.99
N GLU A 173 16.41 -15.41 30.31
CA GLU A 173 16.98 -16.41 31.21
C GLU A 173 16.43 -17.79 30.80
N GLU A 174 17.28 -18.81 30.68
CA GLU A 174 16.99 -20.11 31.31
C GLU A 174 18.27 -20.98 31.39
N ASP A 175 18.53 -21.38 32.63
CA ASP A 175 19.31 -22.51 33.13
C ASP A 175 19.89 -23.50 32.11
N ASP A 176 21.20 -23.74 32.19
CA ASP A 176 21.63 -25.14 32.33
C ASP A 176 22.95 -25.28 33.10
N ARG A 177 22.75 -25.58 34.37
CA ARG A 177 23.67 -26.18 35.31
C ARG A 177 24.10 -27.57 34.79
N PHE A 178 25.26 -27.69 34.16
CA PHE A 178 26.01 -28.95 34.19
C PHE A 178 27.52 -28.70 34.36
N GLU A 179 27.97 -29.01 35.58
CA GLU A 179 29.36 -29.15 36.00
C GLU A 179 30.03 -30.29 35.21
N PHE A 180 31.31 -30.12 34.86
CA PHE A 180 32.20 -31.17 34.38
C PHE A 180 33.32 -31.42 35.38
#